data_AF-A0A843HR49-F1
#
_entry.id   AF-A0A843HR49-F1
#
_cell.length_a   1.000
_cell.length_b   1.000
_cell.length_c   1.000
_cell.angle_alpha   90.00
_cell.angle_beta   90.00
_cell.angle_gamma   90.00
#
_symmetry.space_group_name_H-M   'P 1'
#
loop_
_entity.id
_entity.type
_entity.pdbx_description
1 polymer ?
#
loop_
_entity_poly.entity_id
_entity_poly.type
_entity_poly.pdbx_seq_one_letter_code
_entity_poly.pdbx_strand_id
1 'polypeptide(L)'
;MNELKVVLEAIKNGALNPGEVVVKTNLPRYEVLAIFHVLEELSLIEPIYSKGSHKVYRLTKKGEDVLEGLEKGYLIDVVAKPETAEQSS
;
A
#
# COMPACT_ATOMS: atom_id res chain seq x y z
N MET A 1 -12.35 5.30 -10.89
CA MET A 1 -11.86 5.47 -9.51
C MET A 1 -10.84 4.36 -9.28
N ASN A 2 -9.62 4.67 -8.86
CA ASN A 2 -8.57 3.66 -8.73
C ASN A 2 -8.66 3.04 -7.33
N GLU A 3 -9.00 1.75 -7.22
CA GLU A 3 -9.16 1.01 -5.95
C GLU A 3 -7.93 1.15 -5.06
N LEU A 4 -6.75 1.18 -5.66
CA LEU A 4 -5.48 1.40 -4.97
C LEU A 4 -5.46 2.73 -4.19
N LYS A 5 -5.91 3.82 -4.83
CA LYS A 5 -5.99 5.14 -4.18
C LYS A 5 -6.93 5.09 -2.98
N VAL A 6 -8.10 4.48 -3.15
CA VAL A 6 -9.12 4.35 -2.10
C VAL A 6 -8.58 3.58 -0.90
N VAL A 7 -7.82 2.49 -1.13
CA VAL A 7 -7.18 1.72 -0.06
C VAL A 7 -6.10 2.53 0.64
N LEU A 8 -5.20 3.20 -0.09
CA LEU A 8 -4.14 4.04 0.49
C LEU A 8 -4.72 5.17 1.34
N GLU A 9 -5.77 5.83 0.86
CA GLU A 9 -6.49 6.89 1.57
C GLU A 9 -7.16 6.37 2.85
N ALA A 10 -7.75 5.17 2.82
CA ALA A 10 -8.32 4.54 4.00
C ALA A 10 -7.25 4.28 5.09
N ILE A 11 -6.07 3.81 4.70
CA ILE A 11 -4.97 3.50 5.63
C ILE A 11 -4.37 4.77 6.24
N LYS A 12 -4.19 5.84 5.45
CA LYS A 12 -3.69 7.15 5.92
C LYS A 12 -4.49 7.70 7.10
N ASN A 13 -5.79 7.47 7.11
CA ASN A 13 -6.73 8.07 8.07
C ASN A 13 -6.88 7.30 9.39
N GLY A 14 -6.10 6.24 9.67
CA GLY A 14 -6.23 5.60 10.98
C GLY A 14 -5.50 4.30 11.27
N ALA A 15 -4.46 3.95 10.51
CA ALA A 15 -3.72 2.70 10.63
C ALA A 15 -4.63 1.46 10.79
N LEU A 16 -4.94 0.79 9.67
CA LEU A 16 -6.03 -0.17 9.60
C LEU A 16 -5.52 -1.58 9.28
N ASN A 17 -6.32 -2.57 9.68
CA ASN A 17 -6.24 -3.92 9.13
C ASN A 17 -7.09 -4.06 7.85
N PRO A 18 -6.87 -5.10 7.03
CA PRO A 18 -7.63 -5.30 5.78
C PRO A 18 -9.15 -5.38 5.99
N GLY A 19 -9.61 -5.97 7.09
CA GLY A 19 -11.03 -6.11 7.40
C GLY A 19 -11.71 -4.77 7.65
N GLU A 20 -11.03 -3.85 8.34
CA GLU A 20 -11.52 -2.49 8.56
C GLU A 20 -11.58 -1.69 7.26
N VAL A 21 -10.60 -1.88 6.37
CA VAL A 21 -10.62 -1.24 5.05
C VAL A 21 -11.82 -1.72 4.23
N VAL A 22 -12.12 -3.03 4.21
CA VAL A 22 -13.33 -3.57 3.56
C VAL A 22 -14.59 -2.87 4.04
N VAL A 23 -14.74 -2.69 5.36
CA VAL A 23 -15.91 -2.02 5.95
C VAL A 23 -15.97 -0.54 5.55
N LYS A 24 -14.83 0.16 5.52
CA LYS A 24 -14.79 1.59 5.20
C LYS A 24 -15.00 1.90 3.73
N THR A 25 -14.52 1.04 2.83
CA THR A 25 -14.50 1.31 1.38
C THR A 25 -15.59 0.57 0.62
N ASN A 26 -16.24 -0.42 1.26
CA ASN A 26 -17.19 -1.33 0.65
C ASN A 26 -16.60 -2.12 -0.56
N LEU A 27 -15.27 -2.24 -0.61
CA LEU A 27 -14.59 -3.05 -1.63
C LEU A 27 -14.68 -4.55 -1.28
N PRO A 28 -14.72 -5.44 -2.28
CA PRO A 28 -14.67 -6.87 -2.05
C PRO A 28 -13.42 -7.29 -1.25
N ARG A 29 -13.62 -8.18 -0.27
CA ARG A 29 -12.54 -8.64 0.62
C ARG A 29 -11.33 -9.19 -0.12
N TYR A 30 -11.55 -9.94 -1.20
CA TYR A 30 -10.46 -10.55 -1.97
C TYR A 30 -9.59 -9.48 -2.65
N GLU A 31 -10.16 -8.37 -3.11
CA GLU A 31 -9.42 -7.25 -3.72
C GLU A 31 -8.59 -6.53 -2.68
N VAL A 32 -9.19 -6.21 -1.53
CA VAL A 32 -8.47 -5.54 -0.43
C VAL A 32 -7.28 -6.40 0.03
N LEU A 33 -7.47 -7.71 0.20
CA LEU A 33 -6.36 -8.61 0.57
C LEU A 33 -5.26 -8.63 -0.49
N ALA A 34 -5.62 -8.74 -1.78
CA ALA A 34 -4.65 -8.70 -2.87
C ALA A 34 -3.87 -7.38 -2.90
N ILE A 35 -4.56 -6.25 -2.73
CA ILE A 35 -3.94 -4.92 -2.67
C ILE A 35 -2.98 -4.83 -1.48
N PHE A 36 -3.37 -5.30 -0.29
CA PHE A 36 -2.48 -5.27 0.88
C PHE A 36 -1.19 -6.05 0.65
N HIS A 37 -1.26 -7.24 0.04
CA HIS A 37 -0.07 -8.02 -0.28
C HIS A 37 0.87 -7.27 -1.24
N VAL A 38 0.33 -6.65 -2.29
CA VAL A 38 1.13 -5.86 -3.25
C VAL A 38 1.72 -4.61 -2.59
N LEU A 39 0.94 -3.89 -1.78
CA LEU A 39 1.40 -2.70 -1.07
C LEU A 39 2.51 -3.01 -0.06
N GLU A 40 2.40 -4.13 0.68
CA GLU A 40 3.40 -4.59 1.65
C GLU A 40 4.70 -4.96 0.91
N GLU A 41 4.61 -5.73 -0.18
CA GLU A 41 5.77 -6.13 -1.00
C GLU A 41 6.48 -4.92 -1.63
N LEU A 42 5.73 -3.92 -2.07
CA LEU A 42 6.27 -2.67 -2.62
C LEU A 42 6.75 -1.69 -1.53
N SER A 43 6.67 -2.06 -0.25
CA SER A 43 7.02 -1.23 0.91
C SER A 43 6.27 0.10 0.96
N LEU A 44 5.03 0.12 0.46
CA LEU A 44 4.14 1.29 0.53
C LEU A 44 3.36 1.33 1.85
N ILE A 45 3.19 0.17 2.48
CA ILE A 45 2.62 0.03 3.82
C ILE A 45 3.54 -0.83 4.68
N GLU A 46 3.47 -0.64 6.00
CA GLU A 46 4.20 -1.45 6.96
C GLU A 46 3.32 -1.83 8.16
N PRO A 47 3.49 -3.03 8.74
CA PRO A 47 2.76 -3.41 9.94
C PRO A 47 3.29 -2.64 11.14
N ILE A 48 2.40 -1.99 11.89
CA ILE A 48 2.72 -1.34 13.17
C ILE A 48 2.34 -2.21 14.38
N TYR A 49 1.58 -3.26 14.13
CA TYR A 49 1.20 -4.26 15.11
C TYR A 49 1.02 -5.61 14.42
N SER A 50 1.47 -6.68 15.07
CA SER A 50 1.28 -8.05 14.62
C SER A 50 1.05 -8.96 15.82
N LYS A 51 -0.07 -9.69 15.82
CA LYS A 51 -0.38 -10.76 16.78
C LYS A 51 -1.01 -11.94 16.05
N GLY A 52 -0.22 -12.97 15.80
CA GLY A 52 -0.65 -14.11 14.97
C GLY A 52 -0.97 -13.65 13.55
N SER A 53 -2.17 -13.96 13.06
CA SER A 53 -2.65 -13.52 11.75
C SER A 53 -3.21 -12.09 11.73
N HIS A 54 -3.36 -11.45 12.89
CA HIS A 54 -3.88 -10.09 12.97
C HIS A 54 -2.75 -9.07 12.80
N LYS A 55 -2.81 -8.28 11.73
CA LYS A 55 -1.88 -7.20 11.42
C LYS A 55 -2.62 -5.89 11.22
N VAL A 56 -2.05 -4.80 11.75
CA VAL A 56 -2.52 -3.42 11.52
C VAL A 56 -1.41 -2.66 10.79
N TYR A 57 -1.77 -1.93 9.75
CA TYR A 57 -0.83 -1.31 8.83
C TYR A 57 -0.95 0.21 8.83
N ARG A 58 0.18 0.90 8.61
CA ARG A 58 0.21 2.33 8.25
C ARG A 58 0.87 2.52 6.88
N LEU A 59 0.72 3.70 6.30
CA LEU A 59 1.52 4.08 5.13
C LEU A 59 2.98 4.30 5.56
N THR A 60 3.92 3.87 4.73
CA THR A 60 5.31 4.33 4.81
C THR A 60 5.42 5.72 4.18
N LYS A 61 6.57 6.40 4.32
CA LYS A 61 6.81 7.66 3.61
C LYS A 61 6.63 7.51 2.08
N LYS A 62 7.12 6.40 1.52
CA LYS A 62 6.93 6.05 0.10
C LYS A 62 5.45 5.88 -0.26
N GLY A 63 4.65 5.27 0.63
CA GLY A 63 3.21 5.14 0.46
C GLY A 63 2.48 6.49 0.48
N GLU A 64 2.88 7.40 1.37
CA GLU A 64 2.34 8.77 1.41
C GLU A 64 2.64 9.54 0.13
N ASP A 65 3.88 9.48 -0.36
CA ASP A 65 4.30 10.18 -1.58
C ASP A 65 3.55 9.66 -2.82
N VAL A 66 3.32 8.33 -2.89
CA VAL A 66 2.49 7.71 -3.94
C VAL A 66 1.05 8.20 -3.87
N LEU A 67 0.45 8.22 -2.67
CA LEU A 67 -0.91 8.71 -2.49
C LEU A 67 -1.05 10.19 -2.89
N GLU A 68 -0.10 11.04 -2.50
CA GLU A 68 -0.07 12.45 -2.89
C GLU A 68 0.04 12.61 -4.42
N GLY A 69 0.88 11.80 -5.08
CA GLY A 69 0.96 11.77 -6.54
C GLY A 69 -0.37 11.39 -7.20
N LEU A 70 -1.03 10.34 -6.70
CA LEU A 70 -2.35 9.91 -7.17
C LEU A 70 -3.44 10.98 -6.92
N GLU A 71 -3.38 11.72 -5.82
CA GLU A 71 -4.27 12.85 -5.54
C GLU A 71 -4.09 13.99 -6.56
N LYS A 72 -2.86 14.22 -7.03
CA LYS A 72 -2.51 15.21 -8.06
C LYS A 72 -2.76 14.72 -9.51
N GLY A 73 -3.22 13.48 -9.69
CA GLY A 73 -3.49 12.89 -11.01
C GLY A 73 -2.28 12.31 -11.72
N TYR A 74 -1.18 12.05 -11.00
CA TYR A 74 -0.02 11.35 -11.56
C TYR A 74 -0.32 9.85 -11.78
N LEU A 75 0.42 9.25 -12.70
CA LEU A 75 0.36 7.82 -12.97
C LEU A 75 1.45 7.09 -12.19
N ILE A 76 1.19 5.84 -11.80
CA ILE A 76 2.20 4.96 -11.21
C ILE A 76 2.96 4.30 -12.36
N ASP A 77 4.28 4.41 -12.31
CA ASP A 77 5.19 3.63 -13.15
C ASP A 77 5.98 2.66 -12.26
N VAL A 78 6.04 1.39 -12.66
CA VAL A 78 6.68 0.31 -11.89
C VAL A 78 7.91 -0.16 -12.65
N VAL A 79 9.08 0.20 -12.14
CA VAL A 79 10.37 -0.12 -12.76
C VAL A 79 11.13 -1.09 -11.87
N ALA A 80 11.40 -2.29 -12.39
CA ALA A 80 12.35 -3.22 -11.81
C ALA A 80 13.77 -2.77 -12.16
N LYS A 81 14.65 -2.65 -11.16
CA LYS A 81 16.06 -2.32 -11.33
C LYS A 81 16.91 -3.51 -10.90
N PRO A 82 18.09 -3.72 -11.50
CA PRO A 82 19.02 -4.72 -10.99
C PRO A 82 19.38 -4.37 -9.55
N GLU A 83 19.37 -5.38 -8.67
CA GLU A 83 19.69 -5.24 -7.24
C GLU A 83 21.11 -4.69 -7.02
N THR A 84 21.96 -4.84 -8.03
CA THR A 84 23.31 -4.31 -8.08
C THR A 84 23.56 -3.78 -9.48
N ALA A 85 23.66 -2.46 -9.65
CA ALA A 85 24.42 -1.94 -10.77
C ALA A 85 25.88 -2.35 -10.52
N GLU A 86 26.39 -3.21 -11.39
CA GLU A 86 27.79 -3.40 -11.72
C GLU A 86 28.77 -2.47 -10.97
N GLN A 87 29.57 -3.06 -10.09
CA GLN A 87 30.96 -2.62 -9.95
C GLN A 87 31.69 -2.95 -11.26
N SER A 88 31.38 -2.23 -12.33
CA SER A 88 32.18 -2.25 -13.56
C SER A 88 33.42 -1.41 -13.28
N SER A 89 34.54 -2.10 -13.44
CA SER A 89 35.92 -1.75 -13.07
C SER A 89 36.48 -0.50 -13.74
#